data_AF-A0A561TCL9-F1
#
_entry.id   AF-A0A561TCL9-F1
#
_cell.length_a   1.000
_cell.length_b   1.000
_cell.length_c   1.000
_cell.angle_alpha   90.00
_cell.angle_beta   90.00
_cell.angle_gamma   90.00
#
_symmetry.space_group_name_H-M   'P 1'
#
loop_
_entity.id
_entity.type
_entity.pdbx_description
1 polymer ?
#
loop_
_entity_poly.entity_id
_entity_poly.type
_entity_poly.pdbx_seq_one_letter_code
_entity_poly.pdbx_strand_id
1 'polypeptide(L)'
;MSVNYSDSDLTDLADRIRDFHTDVSSRVTSLNSVVDMIQAGWQGAAGKEFDTVQRGVNQHLKKIQDDLVDLEEVMRMSVKGFTSHEQERVTEIRRVDNSYQVTSRITDLA
;
A
#
# COMPACT_ATOMS: atom_id res chain seq x y z
N MET A 1 -7.62 20.19 -3.33
CA MET A 1 -6.62 20.13 -2.25
C MET A 1 -5.70 18.96 -2.58
N SER A 2 -4.53 19.23 -3.16
CA SER A 2 -3.56 18.18 -3.52
C SER A 2 -2.82 17.80 -2.24
N VAL A 3 -3.14 16.66 -1.65
CA VAL A 3 -2.36 16.15 -0.51
C VAL A 3 -1.06 15.63 -1.08
N ASN A 4 0.03 16.36 -0.82
CA ASN A 4 1.36 16.01 -1.31
C ASN A 4 1.98 15.06 -0.27
N TYR A 5 1.85 13.76 -0.48
CA TYR A 5 2.49 12.75 0.35
C TYR A 5 3.93 12.57 -0.14
N SER A 6 4.89 12.56 0.79
CA SER A 6 6.27 12.23 0.43
C SER A 6 6.40 10.74 0.09
N ASP A 7 7.41 10.37 -0.69
CA ASP A 7 7.73 8.96 -1.00
C ASP A 7 7.89 8.11 0.27
N SER A 8 8.40 8.71 1.36
CA SER A 8 8.45 8.07 2.68
C SER A 8 7.07 7.83 3.29
N ASP A 9 6.15 8.79 3.19
CA ASP A 9 4.79 8.63 3.75
C ASP A 9 4.02 7.50 3.04
N LEU A 10 4.20 7.38 1.71
CA LEU A 10 3.58 6.32 0.92
C LEU A 10 4.19 4.95 1.23
N THR A 11 5.50 4.89 1.48
CA THR A 11 6.20 3.65 1.88
C THR A 11 5.75 3.20 3.27
N ASP A 12 5.67 4.13 4.23
CA ASP A 12 5.19 3.87 5.59
C ASP A 12 3.74 3.39 5.59
N LEU A 13 2.89 3.97 4.74
CA LEU A 13 1.51 3.53 4.57
C LEU A 13 1.44 2.10 4.02
N ALA A 14 2.24 1.79 3.00
CA ALA A 14 2.31 0.45 2.43
C ALA A 14 2.77 -0.60 3.47
N ASP A 15 3.74 -0.25 4.31
CA ASP A 15 4.21 -1.14 5.40
C ASP A 15 3.15 -1.31 6.50
N ARG A 16 2.41 -0.25 6.87
CA ARG A 16 1.28 -0.35 7.80
C ARG A 16 0.15 -1.24 7.28
N ILE A 17 -0.16 -1.15 5.98
CA ILE A 17 -1.13 -2.03 5.32
C ILE A 17 -0.64 -3.49 5.37
N ARG A 18 0.67 -3.71 5.19
CA ARG A 18 1.29 -5.03 5.33
C ARG A 18 1.11 -5.61 6.74
N ASP A 19 1.44 -4.83 7.75
CA ASP A 19 1.36 -5.26 9.14
C ASP A 19 -0.09 -5.57 9.54
N PHE A 20 -1.03 -4.73 9.09
CA PHE A 20 -2.44 -4.91 9.38
C PHE A 20 -3.01 -6.20 8.77
N HIS A 21 -2.73 -6.50 7.50
CA HIS A 21 -3.26 -7.74 6.91
C HIS A 21 -2.64 -9.00 7.55
N THR A 22 -1.39 -8.91 8.02
CA THR A 22 -0.73 -10.00 8.76
C THR A 22 -1.41 -10.24 10.12
N ASP A 23 -1.72 -9.17 10.86
CA ASP A 23 -2.43 -9.27 12.15
C ASP A 23 -3.84 -9.84 11.96
N VAL A 24 -4.58 -9.37 10.95
CA VAL A 24 -5.91 -9.92 10.60
C VAL A 24 -5.81 -11.42 10.31
N SER A 25 -4.86 -11.86 9.49
CA SER A 25 -4.67 -13.28 9.18
C SER A 25 -4.42 -14.12 10.45
N SER A 26 -3.57 -13.63 11.36
CA SER A 26 -3.27 -14.29 12.63
C SER A 26 -4.51 -14.44 13.53
N ARG A 27 -5.29 -13.37 13.68
CA ARG A 27 -6.54 -13.37 14.47
C ARG A 27 -7.56 -14.35 13.93
N VAL A 28 -7.63 -14.52 12.62
CA VAL A 28 -8.55 -15.45 11.95
C VAL A 28 -8.17 -16.90 12.25
N THR A 29 -6.88 -17.24 12.14
CA THR A 29 -6.39 -18.56 12.54
C THR A 29 -6.67 -18.88 14.01
N SER A 30 -6.50 -17.89 14.89
CA SER A 30 -6.81 -18.01 16.31
C SER A 30 -8.31 -18.26 16.55
N LEU A 31 -9.17 -17.48 15.90
CA LEU A 31 -10.62 -17.68 15.97
C LEU A 31 -11.03 -19.07 15.50
N ASN A 32 -10.48 -19.55 14.37
CA ASN A 32 -10.75 -20.90 13.87
C ASN A 32 -10.35 -21.97 14.89
N SER A 33 -9.19 -21.80 15.55
CA SER A 33 -8.72 -22.76 16.57
C SER A 33 -9.64 -22.81 17.81
N VAL A 34 -10.15 -21.66 18.25
CA VAL A 34 -11.12 -21.57 19.36
C VAL A 34 -12.43 -22.23 18.96
N VAL A 35 -12.87 -22.02 17.72
CA VAL A 35 -14.10 -22.61 17.17
C VAL A 35 -14.00 -24.14 17.14
N ASP A 36 -12.89 -24.68 16.64
CA ASP A 36 -12.67 -26.14 16.57
C ASP A 36 -12.76 -26.77 17.98
N MET A 37 -12.20 -26.08 18.98
CA MET A 37 -12.28 -26.50 20.39
C MET A 37 -13.71 -26.49 20.93
N ILE A 38 -14.51 -25.48 20.59
CA ILE A 38 -15.92 -25.38 21.02
C ILE A 38 -16.80 -26.40 20.29
N GLN A 39 -16.60 -26.57 18.98
CA GLN A 39 -17.34 -27.53 18.15
C GLN A 39 -17.13 -28.97 18.61
N ALA A 40 -15.95 -29.32 19.12
CA ALA A 40 -15.71 -30.63 19.73
C ALA A 40 -16.67 -30.94 20.90
N GLY A 41 -17.22 -29.91 21.55
CA GLY A 41 -18.22 -30.04 22.62
C GLY A 41 -19.68 -30.01 22.14
N TRP A 42 -19.97 -29.57 20.92
CA TRP A 42 -21.33 -29.41 20.39
C TRP A 42 -21.57 -30.32 19.18
N GLN A 43 -21.97 -31.58 19.42
CA GLN A 43 -22.44 -32.45 18.33
C GLN A 43 -23.84 -32.04 17.86
N GLY A 44 -24.01 -31.78 16.54
CA GLY A 44 -25.34 -31.64 15.91
C GLY A 44 -25.52 -30.42 15.00
N ALA A 45 -26.77 -29.92 14.90
CA ALA A 45 -27.17 -28.85 13.98
C ALA A 45 -26.48 -27.50 14.25
N ALA A 46 -26.17 -27.20 15.53
CA ALA A 46 -25.48 -25.97 15.90
C ALA A 46 -24.05 -25.88 15.34
N GLY A 47 -23.34 -27.01 15.22
CA GLY A 47 -22.02 -27.05 14.61
C GLY A 47 -22.05 -26.71 13.12
N LYS A 48 -23.06 -27.18 12.38
CA LYS A 48 -23.21 -26.93 10.94
C LYS A 48 -23.55 -25.48 10.58
N GLU A 49 -24.44 -24.86 11.35
CA GLU A 49 -24.80 -23.45 11.13
C GLU A 49 -23.60 -22.54 11.43
N PHE A 50 -22.86 -22.83 12.49
CA PHE A 50 -21.65 -22.10 12.84
C PHE A 50 -20.55 -22.24 11.78
N ASP A 51 -20.30 -23.45 11.29
CA ASP A 51 -19.35 -23.74 10.21
C ASP A 51 -19.66 -22.95 8.92
N THR A 52 -20.94 -22.76 8.61
CA THR A 52 -21.36 -21.92 7.47
C THR A 52 -21.03 -20.44 7.68
N VAL A 53 -21.28 -19.90 8.87
CA VAL A 53 -20.92 -18.52 9.21
C VAL A 53 -19.40 -18.34 9.19
N GLN A 54 -18.65 -19.27 9.78
CA GLN A 54 -17.18 -19.25 9.80
C GLN A 54 -16.59 -19.25 8.39
N ARG A 55 -17.11 -20.09 7.48
CA ARG A 55 -16.69 -20.08 6.07
C ARG A 55 -16.93 -18.72 5.41
N GLY A 56 -18.09 -18.12 5.62
CA GLY A 56 -18.41 -16.79 5.07
C GLY A 56 -17.47 -15.72 5.62
N VAL A 57 -17.20 -15.74 6.92
CA VAL A 57 -16.24 -14.83 7.56
C VAL A 57 -14.84 -15.02 6.97
N ASN A 58 -14.34 -16.26 6.88
CA ASN A 58 -13.03 -16.56 6.30
C ASN A 58 -12.91 -16.11 4.83
N GLN A 59 -13.96 -16.26 4.03
CA GLN A 59 -13.99 -15.77 2.65
C GLN A 59 -13.89 -14.23 2.59
N HIS A 60 -14.63 -13.52 3.44
CA HIS A 60 -14.55 -12.05 3.50
C HIS A 60 -13.17 -11.57 3.95
N LEU A 61 -12.57 -12.24 4.92
CA LEU A 61 -11.24 -11.89 5.41
C LEU A 61 -10.16 -12.12 4.36
N LYS A 62 -10.26 -13.22 3.60
CA LYS A 62 -9.39 -13.45 2.45
C LYS A 62 -9.55 -12.35 1.39
N LYS A 63 -10.79 -11.95 1.09
CA LYS A 63 -11.05 -10.85 0.17
C LYS A 63 -10.42 -9.53 0.64
N ILE A 64 -10.57 -9.20 1.93
CA ILE A 64 -9.93 -8.02 2.51
C ILE A 64 -8.41 -8.11 2.41
N GLN A 65 -7.83 -9.30 2.65
CA GLN A 65 -6.40 -9.51 2.48
C GLN A 65 -5.95 -9.28 1.04
N ASP A 66 -6.65 -9.85 0.07
CA ASP A 66 -6.34 -9.68 -1.36
C ASP A 66 -6.43 -8.18 -1.75
N ASP A 67 -7.51 -7.49 -1.34
CA ASP A 67 -7.69 -6.05 -1.60
C ASP A 67 -6.56 -5.20 -0.97
N LEU A 68 -6.06 -5.58 0.21
CA LEU A 68 -4.95 -4.88 0.88
C LEU A 68 -3.60 -5.13 0.21
N VAL A 69 -3.36 -6.32 -0.34
CA VAL A 69 -2.16 -6.62 -1.14
C VAL A 69 -2.16 -5.80 -2.42
N ASP A 70 -3.29 -5.75 -3.12
CA ASP A 70 -3.46 -4.94 -4.33
C ASP A 70 -3.21 -3.45 -4.02
N LEU A 71 -3.74 -2.97 -2.88
CA LEU A 71 -3.51 -1.59 -2.44
C LEU A 71 -2.04 -1.32 -2.10
N GLU A 72 -1.33 -2.25 -1.45
CA GLU A 72 0.11 -2.14 -1.19
C GLU A 72 0.89 -2.00 -2.51
N GLU A 73 0.57 -2.84 -3.49
CA GLU A 73 1.23 -2.83 -4.80
C GLU A 73 1.03 -1.50 -5.51
N VAL A 74 -0.21 -0.99 -5.55
CA VAL A 74 -0.54 0.32 -6.14
C VAL A 74 0.22 1.45 -5.47
N MET A 75 0.35 1.43 -4.13
CA MET A 75 1.12 2.45 -3.40
C MET A 75 2.60 2.39 -3.73
N ARG A 76 3.20 1.19 -3.79
CA ARG A 76 4.62 1.00 -4.18
C ARG A 76 4.90 1.42 -5.62
N MET A 77 3.96 1.13 -6.53
CA MET A 77 4.03 1.61 -7.91
C MET A 77 3.93 3.14 -7.97
N SER A 78 3.09 3.75 -7.13
CA SER A 78 2.93 5.20 -7.06
C SER A 78 4.23 5.89 -6.62
N VAL A 79 4.93 5.35 -5.61
CA VAL A 79 6.28 5.82 -5.21
C VAL A 79 7.27 5.72 -6.37
N LYS A 80 7.44 4.52 -6.93
CA LYS A 80 8.39 4.30 -8.05
C LYS A 80 8.10 5.16 -9.27
N GLY A 81 6.81 5.32 -9.58
CA GLY A 81 6.32 6.15 -10.68
C GLY A 81 6.62 7.62 -10.43
N PHE A 82 6.32 8.15 -9.25
CA PHE A 82 6.58 9.53 -8.89
C PHE A 82 8.08 9.87 -8.92
N THR A 83 8.94 9.03 -8.31
CA THR A 83 10.40 9.22 -8.30
C THR A 83 10.97 9.32 -9.73
N SER A 84 10.50 8.47 -10.66
CA SER A 84 10.97 8.47 -12.05
C SER A 84 10.63 9.78 -12.77
N HIS A 85 9.41 10.30 -12.58
CA HIS A 85 8.94 11.54 -13.22
C HIS A 85 9.59 12.78 -12.60
N GLU A 86 9.90 12.76 -11.30
CA GLU A 86 10.60 13.87 -10.64
C GLU A 86 12.05 14.00 -11.10
N GLN A 87 12.74 12.89 -11.32
CA GLN A 87 14.13 12.91 -11.79
C GLN A 87 14.24 13.49 -13.21
N GLU A 88 13.29 13.17 -14.09
CA GLU A 88 13.17 13.75 -15.43
C GLU A 88 12.91 15.25 -15.36
N ARG A 89 11.93 15.69 -14.54
CA ARG A 89 11.64 17.12 -14.35
C ARG A 89 12.82 17.89 -13.78
N VAL A 90 13.53 17.36 -12.78
CA VAL A 90 14.74 18.00 -12.23
C VAL A 90 15.82 18.12 -13.29
N THR A 91 15.96 17.11 -14.16
CA THR A 91 16.93 17.15 -15.26
C THR A 91 16.54 18.17 -16.33
N GLU A 92 15.25 18.28 -16.65
CA GLU A 92 14.71 19.28 -17.57
C GLU A 92 14.87 20.71 -17.03
N ILE A 93 14.55 20.93 -15.75
CA ILE A 93 14.74 22.21 -15.07
C ILE A 93 16.24 22.59 -15.06
N ARG A 94 17.13 21.67 -14.72
CA ARG A 94 18.59 21.91 -14.77
C ARG A 94 19.10 22.23 -16.18
N ARG A 95 18.51 21.65 -17.22
CA ARG A 95 18.83 21.97 -18.61
C ARG A 95 18.40 23.38 -19.00
N VAL A 96 17.22 23.80 -18.57
CA VAL A 96 16.71 25.16 -18.79
C VAL A 96 17.57 26.19 -18.05
N ASP A 97 17.94 25.92 -16.81
CA ASP A 97 18.75 26.83 -15.97
C ASP A 97 20.17 27.07 -16.55
N ASN A 98 20.77 26.05 -17.17
CA ASN A 98 22.10 26.16 -17.80
C ASN A 98 22.08 26.84 -19.19
N SER A 99 20.90 27.05 -19.78
CA SER A 99 20.76 27.69 -21.10
C SER A 99 20.82 29.22 -21.06
N TYR A 100 20.83 29.83 -19.87
CA TYR A 100 21.01 31.27 -19.67
C TYR A 100 22.49 31.65 -19.45
N GLN A 101 23.38 31.27 -20.38
CA GLN A 101 24.63 32.02 -20.51
C GLN A 101 24.35 33.28 -21.31
N VAL A 102 24.11 34.38 -20.60
CA VAL A 102 24.10 35.72 -21.20
C VAL A 102 25.51 36.01 -21.70
N THR A 103 25.73 35.85 -23.02
CA THR A 103 26.89 36.45 -23.69
C THR A 103 26.77 37.96 -23.53
N SER A 104 27.44 38.48 -22.50
CA SER A 104 27.46 39.90 -22.19
C SER A 104 28.17 40.65 -23.31
N ARG A 105 27.42 41.28 -24.21
CA ARG A 105 27.95 42.11 -25.32
C ARG A 105 28.53 43.46 -24.87
N ILE A 106 28.84 43.61 -23.57
CA ILE A 106 29.22 44.91 -22.99
C ILE A 106 30.75 45.13 -23.03
N THR A 107 31.57 44.12 -23.35
CA THR A 107 33.04 44.27 -23.33
C THR A 107 33.68 44.65 -24.67
N ASP A 108 32.91 45.01 -25.71
CA ASP A 108 33.47 45.26 -27.06
C ASP A 108 33.44 46.74 -27.50
N LEU A 109 33.25 47.68 -26.56
CA LEU A 109 33.39 49.12 -26.83
C LEU A 109 34.16 49.80 -25.69
N ALA A 110 35.50 49.69 -25.72
CA ALA A 110 36.42 50.55 -24.97
C ALA A 110 37.68 50.80 -25.81
#